data_AF-A0A372YMB7-F1
#
_entry.id   AF-A0A372YMB7-F1
#
_cell.length_a   1.000
_cell.length_b   1.000
_cell.length_c   1.000
_cell.angle_alpha   90.00
_cell.angle_beta   90.00
_cell.angle_gamma   90.00
#
_symmetry.space_group_name_H-M   'P 1'
#
loop_
_entity.id
_entity.type
_entity.pdbx_description
1 polymer ?
#
loop_
_entity_poly.entity_id
_entity_poly.type
_entity_poly.pdbx_seq_one_letter_code
_entity_poly.pdbx_strand_id
1 'polypeptide(L)'
;MILYFSGTGNSEYVAKRISKMIQDEVMNLFDKCKEKDNAKVTSQRPWVIVVPTYAWRIPRIVHTWIRETKFTGNKNIYFVMTCGDSIGNAGKYLKRLCAEKNMNYYGCIKIIMPENYIALFTTPTKDKALQIIDQAESIIDHTALTIKKGMPLPQPTISFMDRIKSGIVNYLFYPVLVHAKKFYASDHCISCGQCVNVCPLNNIQLKKGKPVWGKHCTHCMACINRCPKEAIEYGKHSLGLPRYTCDKDV
;
A
#
# COMPACT_ATOMS: atom_id res chain seq x y z
N MET A 1 -15.73 -5.22 7.59
CA MET A 1 -15.36 -4.15 6.64
C MET A 1 -13.87 -4.24 6.31
N ILE A 2 -13.54 -4.12 5.03
CA ILE A 2 -12.18 -4.15 4.49
C ILE A 2 -11.76 -2.73 4.10
N LEU A 3 -10.65 -2.25 4.64
CA LEU A 3 -10.07 -0.94 4.32
C LEU A 3 -8.79 -1.16 3.52
N TYR A 4 -8.65 -0.51 2.36
CA TYR A 4 -7.43 -0.69 1.54
C TYR A 4 -6.77 0.62 1.15
N PHE A 5 -5.45 0.58 0.95
CA PHE A 5 -4.69 1.68 0.36
C PHE A 5 -3.81 1.12 -0.75
N SER A 6 -3.88 1.66 -1.97
CA SER A 6 -3.17 1.09 -3.12
C SER A 6 -2.73 2.15 -4.12
N GLY A 7 -1.42 2.20 -4.42
CA GLY A 7 -0.89 3.10 -5.46
C GLY A 7 -1.03 2.53 -6.87
N THR A 8 -0.68 1.25 -7.04
CA THR A 8 -0.63 0.58 -8.34
C THR A 8 -1.60 -0.59 -8.48
N GLY A 9 -2.55 -0.76 -7.55
CA GLY A 9 -3.61 -1.78 -7.66
C GLY A 9 -3.37 -3.08 -6.88
N ASN A 10 -2.15 -3.43 -6.49
CA ASN A 10 -1.86 -4.69 -5.76
C ASN A 10 -2.76 -4.92 -4.53
N SER A 11 -2.76 -3.96 -3.58
CA SER A 11 -3.58 -4.08 -2.36
C SER A 11 -5.07 -3.98 -2.63
N GLU A 12 -5.46 -3.30 -3.71
CA GLU A 12 -6.86 -3.17 -4.11
C GLU A 12 -7.40 -4.50 -4.64
N TYR A 13 -6.64 -5.16 -5.51
CA TYR A 13 -6.94 -6.51 -6.00
C TYR A 13 -7.13 -7.49 -4.85
N VAL A 14 -6.16 -7.53 -3.92
CA VAL A 14 -6.23 -8.37 -2.72
C VAL A 14 -7.47 -8.06 -1.88
N ALA A 15 -7.76 -6.78 -1.63
CA ALA A 15 -8.91 -6.37 -0.82
C ALA A 15 -10.24 -6.77 -1.45
N LYS A 16 -10.41 -6.52 -2.76
CA LYS A 16 -11.59 -6.88 -3.52
C LYS A 16 -11.79 -8.40 -3.56
N ARG A 17 -10.72 -9.20 -3.73
CA ARG A 17 -10.80 -10.66 -3.72
C ARG A 17 -11.21 -11.21 -2.36
N ILE A 18 -10.61 -10.72 -1.27
CA ILE A 18 -11.03 -11.09 0.09
C ILE A 18 -12.50 -10.74 0.29
N SER A 19 -12.92 -9.52 -0.08
CA SER A 19 -14.31 -9.05 0.01
C SER A 19 -15.28 -9.97 -0.69
N LYS A 20 -15.00 -10.39 -1.92
CA LYS A 20 -15.85 -11.32 -2.70
C LYS A 20 -16.08 -12.64 -1.96
N MET A 21 -15.05 -13.18 -1.31
CA MET A 21 -15.13 -14.46 -0.60
C MET A 21 -15.84 -14.39 0.76
N ILE A 22 -15.64 -13.30 1.49
CA ILE A 22 -16.20 -13.12 2.83
C ILE A 22 -17.51 -12.31 2.83
N GLN A 23 -17.91 -11.79 1.67
CA GLN A 23 -19.08 -10.94 1.44
C GLN A 23 -19.14 -9.76 2.42
N ASP A 24 -18.12 -8.90 2.34
CA ASP A 24 -17.96 -7.74 3.23
C ASP A 24 -17.60 -6.49 2.43
N GLU A 25 -17.93 -5.33 2.96
CA GLU A 25 -17.76 -4.04 2.28
C GLU A 25 -16.29 -3.66 2.16
N VAL A 26 -15.97 -2.91 1.10
CA VAL A 26 -14.62 -2.40 0.83
C VAL A 26 -14.64 -0.88 0.85
N MET A 27 -13.70 -0.28 1.56
CA MET A 27 -13.49 1.17 1.60
C MET A 27 -12.07 1.52 1.12
N ASN A 28 -12.01 2.44 0.16
CA ASN A 28 -10.76 3.00 -0.34
C ASN A 28 -10.22 4.08 0.62
N LEU A 29 -9.10 3.81 1.28
CA LEU A 29 -8.40 4.78 2.13
C LEU A 29 -7.61 5.81 1.32
N PHE A 30 -7.42 5.59 0.02
CA PHE A 30 -6.69 6.54 -0.82
C PHE A 30 -7.40 7.90 -0.85
N ASP A 31 -8.71 7.90 -1.06
CA ASP A 31 -9.54 9.12 -1.08
C ASP A 31 -9.68 9.73 0.31
N LYS A 32 -9.90 8.91 1.34
CA LYS A 32 -9.94 9.36 2.74
C LYS A 32 -8.67 10.07 3.17
N CYS A 33 -7.51 9.51 2.81
CA CYS A 33 -6.22 10.12 3.09
C CYS A 33 -6.01 11.44 2.31
N LYS A 34 -6.45 11.49 1.04
CA LYS A 34 -6.37 12.68 0.20
C LYS A 34 -7.24 13.82 0.73
N GLU A 35 -8.43 13.51 1.19
CA GLU A 35 -9.41 14.46 1.75
C GLU A 35 -9.13 14.81 3.21
N LYS A 36 -8.21 14.08 3.87
CA LYS A 36 -7.99 14.11 5.32
C LYS A 36 -9.27 13.82 6.10
N ASP A 37 -10.13 12.98 5.54
CA ASP A 37 -11.38 12.56 6.17
C ASP A 37 -11.09 11.49 7.22
N ASN A 38 -11.08 11.92 8.49
CA ASN A 38 -10.91 11.06 9.66
C ASN A 38 -12.26 10.84 10.39
N ALA A 39 -13.40 10.94 9.68
CA ALA A 39 -14.71 10.69 10.25
C ALA A 39 -14.81 9.29 10.88
N LYS A 40 -15.62 9.18 11.93
CA LYS A 40 -15.84 7.91 12.65
C LYS A 40 -16.33 6.82 11.68
N VAL A 41 -15.68 5.66 11.72
CA VAL A 41 -16.08 4.46 10.97
C VAL A 41 -16.65 3.40 11.91
N THR A 42 -17.64 2.65 11.43
CA THR A 42 -18.37 1.64 12.21
C THR A 42 -18.45 0.34 11.43
N SER A 43 -18.16 -0.79 12.08
CA SER A 43 -18.34 -2.13 11.49
C SER A 43 -18.73 -3.12 12.57
N GLN A 44 -19.75 -3.93 12.34
CA GLN A 44 -20.08 -5.05 13.22
C GLN A 44 -19.22 -6.29 12.94
N ARG A 45 -18.63 -6.35 11.74
CA ARG A 45 -17.68 -7.38 11.33
C ARG A 45 -16.25 -6.97 11.68
N PRO A 46 -15.32 -7.93 11.84
CA PRO A 46 -13.90 -7.60 12.02
C PRO A 46 -13.36 -6.65 10.95
N TRP A 47 -12.36 -5.87 11.31
CA TRP A 47 -11.65 -4.96 10.43
C TRP A 47 -10.56 -5.70 9.68
N VAL A 48 -10.46 -5.52 8.36
CA VAL A 48 -9.36 -6.07 7.55
C VAL A 48 -8.65 -4.91 6.87
N ILE A 49 -7.39 -4.67 7.22
CA ILE A 49 -6.58 -3.59 6.65
C ILE A 49 -5.65 -4.17 5.57
N VAL A 50 -5.82 -3.75 4.32
CA VAL A 50 -5.07 -4.26 3.16
C VAL A 50 -4.20 -3.17 2.56
N VAL A 51 -2.88 -3.25 2.71
CA VAL A 51 -1.97 -2.13 2.39
C VAL A 51 -0.62 -2.60 1.84
N PRO A 52 0.11 -1.77 1.06
CA PRO A 52 1.45 -2.12 0.64
C PRO A 52 2.44 -2.00 1.80
N THR A 53 3.59 -2.65 1.62
CA THR A 53 4.70 -2.58 2.56
C THR A 53 5.67 -1.49 2.15
N TYR A 54 5.82 -0.45 2.97
CA TYR A 54 6.84 0.58 2.81
C TYR A 54 7.87 0.46 3.93
N ALA A 55 9.10 0.09 3.58
CA ALA A 55 10.21 -0.13 4.52
C ALA A 55 9.82 -1.05 5.70
N TRP A 56 9.26 -2.23 5.38
CA TRP A 56 8.82 -3.26 6.34
C TRP A 56 7.73 -2.80 7.33
N ARG A 57 6.95 -1.78 6.98
CA ARG A 57 5.78 -1.30 7.74
C ARG A 57 4.66 -0.90 6.79
N ILE A 58 3.49 -0.61 7.36
CA ILE A 58 2.39 0.01 6.61
C ILE A 58 2.75 1.46 6.24
N PRO A 59 2.12 2.06 5.21
CA PRO A 59 2.38 3.45 4.82
C PRO A 59 2.13 4.41 5.99
N ARG A 60 3.03 5.37 6.20
CA ARG A 60 2.90 6.36 7.30
C ARG A 60 1.56 7.11 7.24
N ILE A 61 1.08 7.41 6.05
CA ILE A 61 -0.21 8.07 5.82
C ILE A 61 -1.39 7.24 6.37
N VAL A 62 -1.38 5.92 6.13
CA VAL A 62 -2.41 5.00 6.64
C VAL A 62 -2.27 4.80 8.15
N HIS A 63 -1.04 4.68 8.65
CA HIS A 63 -0.79 4.62 10.09
C HIS A 63 -1.37 5.83 10.82
N THR A 64 -1.12 7.04 10.31
CA THR A 64 -1.66 8.29 10.86
C THR A 64 -3.19 8.29 10.79
N TRP A 65 -3.76 7.93 9.64
CA TRP A 65 -5.21 7.85 9.46
C TRP A 65 -5.88 6.90 10.46
N ILE A 66 -5.34 5.68 10.66
CA ILE A 66 -5.84 4.72 11.66
C ILE A 66 -5.73 5.30 13.07
N ARG A 67 -4.63 5.99 13.37
CA ARG A 67 -4.42 6.58 14.70
C ARG A 67 -5.48 7.64 15.01
N GLU A 68 -5.75 8.52 14.04
CA GLU A 68 -6.64 9.68 14.16
C GLU A 68 -8.12 9.34 13.98
N THR A 69 -8.46 8.26 13.29
CA THR A 69 -9.86 7.86 13.02
C THR A 69 -10.46 7.07 14.18
N LYS A 70 -11.69 7.38 14.58
CA LYS A 70 -12.43 6.60 15.59
C LYS A 70 -13.08 5.37 14.94
N PHE A 71 -12.71 4.18 15.41
CA PHE A 71 -13.33 2.91 15.02
C PHE A 71 -14.34 2.50 16.08
N THR A 72 -15.52 2.04 15.65
CA THR A 72 -16.59 1.56 16.56
C THR A 72 -17.21 0.25 16.07
N GLY A 73 -17.86 -0.47 16.98
CA GLY A 73 -18.38 -1.82 16.72
C GLY A 73 -17.35 -2.89 17.09
N ASN A 74 -17.02 -3.77 16.15
CA ASN A 74 -16.08 -4.86 16.35
C ASN A 74 -14.67 -4.34 16.68
N LYS A 75 -13.97 -5.02 17.58
CA LYS A 75 -12.60 -4.67 17.99
C LYS A 75 -11.51 -5.50 17.31
N ASN A 76 -11.86 -6.59 16.64
CA ASN A 76 -10.89 -7.46 16.00
C ASN A 76 -10.38 -6.82 14.71
N ILE A 77 -9.06 -6.80 14.54
CA ILE A 77 -8.40 -6.20 13.38
C ILE A 77 -7.31 -7.11 12.82
N TYR A 78 -7.39 -7.35 11.51
CA TYR A 78 -6.47 -8.11 10.70
C TYR A 78 -5.66 -7.17 9.81
N PHE A 79 -4.40 -7.55 9.52
CA PHE A 79 -3.56 -6.83 8.57
C PHE A 79 -3.09 -7.77 7.45
N VAL A 80 -3.30 -7.34 6.21
CA VAL A 80 -2.85 -8.02 5.00
C VAL A 80 -1.92 -7.06 4.26
N MET A 81 -0.64 -7.41 4.19
CA MET A 81 0.39 -6.54 3.63
C MET A 81 0.90 -7.09 2.30
N THR A 82 0.77 -6.31 1.22
CA THR A 82 1.34 -6.70 -0.07
C THR A 82 2.81 -6.26 -0.15
N CYS A 83 3.69 -7.08 -0.71
CA CYS A 83 5.11 -6.75 -0.87
C CYS A 83 5.74 -7.51 -2.04
N GLY A 84 6.86 -7.02 -2.57
CA GLY A 84 7.68 -7.76 -3.53
C GLY A 84 8.50 -8.90 -2.90
N ASP A 85 8.75 -8.85 -1.58
CA ASP A 85 9.62 -9.82 -0.89
C ASP A 85 9.19 -10.11 0.56
N SER A 86 9.31 -9.12 1.45
CA SER A 86 9.11 -9.33 2.89
C SER A 86 8.47 -8.13 3.58
N ILE A 87 7.77 -8.41 4.69
CA ILE A 87 7.18 -7.43 5.61
C ILE A 87 8.00 -7.26 6.90
N GLY A 88 9.14 -7.96 7.03
CA GLY A 88 9.99 -7.92 8.20
C GLY A 88 9.21 -8.16 9.49
N ASN A 89 9.46 -7.36 10.53
CA ASN A 89 8.73 -7.41 11.79
C ASN A 89 7.59 -6.38 11.89
N ALA A 90 6.84 -6.17 10.80
CA ALA A 90 5.69 -5.25 10.79
C ALA A 90 4.68 -5.57 11.90
N GLY A 91 4.48 -6.87 12.20
CA GLY A 91 3.56 -7.35 13.24
C GLY A 91 3.79 -6.73 14.62
N LYS A 92 5.04 -6.56 15.05
CA LYS A 92 5.38 -5.89 16.32
C LYS A 92 4.82 -4.46 16.39
N TYR A 93 4.97 -3.69 15.32
CA TYR A 93 4.49 -2.29 15.27
C TYR A 93 2.97 -2.23 15.17
N LEU A 94 2.36 -3.15 14.44
CA LEU A 94 0.91 -3.25 14.29
C LEU A 94 0.23 -3.65 15.62
N LYS A 95 0.83 -4.57 16.37
CA LYS A 95 0.34 -4.94 17.71
C LYS A 95 0.34 -3.73 18.66
N ARG A 96 1.38 -2.89 18.60
CA ARG A 96 1.44 -1.63 19.35
C ARG A 96 0.35 -0.64 18.91
N LEU A 97 0.15 -0.44 17.61
CA LEU A 97 -0.91 0.42 17.08
C LEU A 97 -2.29 -0.06 17.54
N CYS A 98 -2.54 -1.37 17.55
CA CYS A 98 -3.80 -1.93 18.04
C CYS A 98 -4.00 -1.66 19.54
N ALA A 99 -2.96 -1.80 20.36
CA ALA A 99 -3.01 -1.49 21.78
C ALA A 99 -3.33 0.00 22.02
N GLU A 100 -2.68 0.91 21.28
CA GLU A 100 -2.97 2.36 21.32
C GLU A 100 -4.43 2.67 20.95
N LYS A 101 -5.05 1.84 20.09
CA LYS A 101 -6.44 1.99 19.64
C LYS A 101 -7.46 1.18 20.44
N ASN A 102 -7.05 0.44 21.47
CA ASN A 102 -7.90 -0.52 22.20
C ASN A 102 -8.60 -1.53 21.26
N MET A 103 -7.85 -2.03 20.28
CA MET A 103 -8.27 -3.03 19.29
C MET A 103 -7.58 -4.38 19.55
N ASN A 104 -8.26 -5.47 19.23
CA ASN A 104 -7.73 -6.81 19.35
C ASN A 104 -6.92 -7.15 18.08
N TYR A 105 -5.61 -7.28 18.22
CA TYR A 105 -4.73 -7.65 17.12
C TYR A 105 -4.89 -9.13 16.75
N TYR A 106 -5.45 -9.41 15.57
CA TYR A 106 -5.68 -10.75 15.05
C TYR A 106 -4.62 -11.20 14.03
N GLY A 107 -3.45 -10.56 14.02
CA GLY A 107 -2.31 -10.98 13.22
C GLY A 107 -2.07 -10.14 11.96
N CYS A 108 -0.95 -10.44 11.31
CA CYS A 108 -0.50 -9.79 10.08
C CYS A 108 0.10 -10.83 9.15
N ILE A 109 -0.30 -10.83 7.88
CA ILE A 109 0.21 -11.73 6.85
C ILE A 109 0.80 -10.95 5.68
N LYS A 110 1.83 -11.53 5.05
CA LYS A 110 2.37 -11.02 3.78
C LYS A 110 1.72 -11.71 2.59
N ILE A 111 1.46 -10.95 1.54
CA ILE A 111 1.05 -11.47 0.22
C ILE A 111 2.05 -10.95 -0.80
N ILE A 112 2.74 -11.86 -1.48
CA ILE A 112 3.69 -11.49 -2.53
C ILE A 112 2.90 -10.99 -3.73
N MET A 113 3.20 -9.79 -4.18
CA MET A 113 2.58 -9.15 -5.34
C MET A 113 3.70 -8.57 -6.22
N PRO A 114 3.44 -8.25 -7.51
CA PRO A 114 4.46 -7.71 -8.40
C PRO A 114 5.15 -6.46 -7.83
N GLU A 115 6.48 -6.40 -7.98
CA GLU A 115 7.28 -5.24 -7.59
C GLU A 115 6.80 -3.99 -8.35
N ASN A 116 6.61 -2.90 -7.61
CA ASN A 116 6.07 -1.65 -8.12
C ASN A 116 6.90 -0.43 -7.72
N TYR A 117 7.96 -0.61 -6.93
CA TYR A 117 8.83 0.44 -6.44
C TYR A 117 9.92 0.81 -7.47
N ILE A 118 9.46 1.29 -8.63
CA ILE A 118 10.26 1.67 -9.81
C ILE A 118 11.32 2.75 -9.56
N ALA A 119 11.24 3.45 -8.41
CA ALA A 119 12.26 4.41 -8.01
C ALA A 119 13.60 3.76 -7.60
N LEU A 120 13.59 2.47 -7.27
CA LEU A 120 14.77 1.73 -6.80
C LEU A 120 14.94 0.34 -7.45
N PHE A 121 13.86 -0.29 -7.87
CA PHE A 121 13.87 -1.65 -8.40
C PHE A 121 13.29 -1.72 -9.81
N THR A 122 13.69 -2.75 -10.56
CA THR A 122 13.05 -3.11 -11.82
C THR A 122 11.70 -3.73 -11.56
N THR A 123 10.70 -3.25 -12.28
CA THR A 123 9.34 -3.80 -12.32
C THR A 123 9.28 -5.00 -13.27
N PRO A 124 8.44 -6.00 -12.98
CA PRO A 124 8.28 -7.15 -13.86
C PRO A 124 7.57 -6.77 -15.16
N THR A 125 7.76 -7.59 -16.20
CA THR A 125 6.92 -7.55 -17.41
C THR A 125 5.47 -7.90 -17.07
N LYS A 126 4.53 -7.57 -17.96
CA LYS A 126 3.10 -7.86 -17.76
C LYS A 126 2.84 -9.35 -17.50
N ASP A 127 3.42 -10.24 -18.30
CA ASP A 127 3.24 -11.69 -18.13
C ASP A 127 3.81 -12.18 -16.81
N LYS A 128 4.99 -11.69 -16.41
CA LYS A 128 5.57 -12.06 -15.13
C LYS A 128 4.76 -11.53 -13.96
N ALA A 129 4.20 -10.33 -14.08
CA ALA A 129 3.32 -9.76 -13.09
C ALA A 129 2.04 -10.58 -12.91
N LEU A 130 1.42 -11.02 -14.02
CA LEU A 130 0.25 -11.91 -13.99
C LEU A 130 0.56 -13.24 -13.29
N GLN A 131 1.69 -13.87 -13.62
CA GLN A 131 2.13 -15.10 -12.94
C GLN A 131 2.28 -14.92 -11.42
N ILE A 132 2.84 -13.79 -10.97
CA ILE A 132 2.97 -13.50 -9.53
C ILE A 132 1.59 -13.31 -8.90
N ILE A 133 0.67 -12.60 -9.57
CA ILE A 133 -0.70 -12.41 -9.08
C ILE A 133 -1.42 -13.75 -8.97
N ASP A 134 -1.32 -14.63 -9.97
CA ASP A 134 -1.93 -15.95 -9.98
C ASP A 134 -1.44 -16.82 -8.81
N GLN A 135 -0.13 -16.80 -8.54
CA GLN A 135 0.46 -17.51 -7.40
C GLN A 135 -0.05 -16.96 -6.05
N ALA A 136 -0.29 -15.65 -5.98
CA ALA A 136 -0.78 -15.00 -4.78
C ALA A 136 -2.23 -15.38 -4.43
N GLU A 137 -3.05 -15.75 -5.43
CA GLU A 137 -4.47 -16.06 -5.24
C GLU A 137 -4.73 -17.11 -4.17
N SER A 138 -3.99 -18.22 -4.20
CA SER A 138 -4.13 -19.29 -3.20
C SER A 138 -3.93 -18.77 -1.76
N ILE A 139 -2.95 -17.88 -1.55
CA ILE A 139 -2.66 -17.26 -0.26
C ILE A 139 -3.75 -16.27 0.13
N ILE A 140 -4.26 -15.49 -0.84
CA ILE A 140 -5.39 -14.57 -0.63
C ILE A 140 -6.63 -15.37 -0.19
N ASP A 141 -6.90 -16.51 -0.84
CA ASP A 141 -8.06 -17.35 -0.57
C ASP A 141 -7.98 -18.00 0.81
N HIS A 142 -6.82 -18.56 1.16
CA HIS A 142 -6.57 -19.07 2.52
C HIS A 142 -6.70 -17.98 3.58
N THR A 143 -6.20 -16.76 3.30
CA THR A 143 -6.34 -15.60 4.19
C THR A 143 -7.81 -15.24 4.40
N ALA A 144 -8.59 -15.16 3.31
CA ALA A 144 -10.02 -14.86 3.36
C ALA A 144 -10.80 -15.92 4.16
N LEU A 145 -10.51 -17.21 3.96
CA LEU A 145 -11.11 -18.31 4.72
C LEU A 145 -10.76 -18.24 6.21
N THR A 146 -9.52 -17.87 6.54
CA THR A 146 -9.06 -17.70 7.94
C THR A 146 -9.82 -16.57 8.64
N ILE A 147 -9.94 -15.42 7.96
CA ILE A 147 -10.72 -14.27 8.43
C ILE A 147 -12.20 -14.63 8.57
N LYS A 148 -12.78 -15.35 7.60
CA LYS A 148 -14.19 -15.79 7.62
C LYS A 148 -14.50 -16.70 8.81
N LYS A 149 -13.53 -17.54 9.21
CA LYS A 149 -13.62 -18.40 10.41
C LYS A 149 -13.36 -17.65 11.72
N GLY A 150 -12.99 -16.37 11.68
CA GLY A 150 -12.68 -15.59 12.87
C GLY A 150 -11.39 -16.02 13.58
N MET A 151 -10.49 -16.72 12.89
CA MET A 151 -9.24 -17.21 13.48
C MET A 151 -8.12 -16.19 13.31
N PRO A 152 -7.20 -16.03 14.28
CA PRO A 152 -6.00 -15.22 14.10
C PRO A 152 -5.17 -15.67 12.90
N LEU A 153 -4.58 -14.72 12.18
CA LEU A 153 -3.61 -15.01 11.12
C LEU A 153 -2.33 -15.61 11.72
N PRO A 154 -1.71 -16.57 11.02
CA PRO A 154 -0.46 -17.17 11.47
C PRO A 154 0.62 -16.09 11.62
N GLN A 155 1.33 -16.10 12.74
CA GLN A 155 2.48 -15.20 12.92
C GLN A 155 3.70 -15.81 12.23
N PRO A 156 4.39 -15.06 11.35
CA PRO A 156 5.62 -15.54 10.73
C PRO A 156 6.69 -15.75 11.81
N THR A 157 7.52 -16.77 11.64
CA THR A 157 8.74 -16.95 12.44
C THR A 157 9.69 -15.78 12.15
N ILE A 158 9.92 -14.92 13.13
CA ILE A 158 10.73 -13.72 12.97
C ILE A 158 12.22 -14.10 13.07
N SER A 159 13.00 -13.89 12.02
CA SER A 159 14.45 -14.07 12.07
C SER A 159 15.15 -12.89 12.79
N PHE A 160 16.37 -13.09 13.26
CA PHE A 160 17.18 -12.01 13.84
C PHE A 160 17.41 -10.86 12.83
N MET A 161 17.61 -11.19 11.55
CA MET A 161 17.77 -10.21 10.47
C MET A 161 16.51 -9.36 10.27
N ASP A 162 15.31 -9.92 10.45
CA ASP A 162 14.04 -9.17 10.35
C ASP A 162 13.90 -8.13 11.47
N ARG A 163 14.46 -8.39 12.66
CA ARG A 163 14.49 -7.43 13.77
C ARG A 163 15.39 -6.23 13.46
N ILE A 164 16.53 -6.46 12.80
CA ILE A 164 17.47 -5.39 12.42
C ILE A 164 16.91 -4.54 11.26
N LYS A 165 16.40 -5.21 10.20
CA LYS A 165 15.82 -4.54 9.02
C LYS A 165 14.66 -3.62 9.39
N SER A 166 13.80 -4.04 10.32
CA SER A 166 12.62 -3.26 10.72
C SER A 166 12.91 -2.10 11.68
N GLY A 167 14.00 -2.17 12.47
CA GLY A 167 14.37 -1.15 13.45
C GLY A 167 15.25 -0.03 12.91
N ILE A 168 16.48 -0.36 12.49
CA ILE A 168 17.53 0.61 12.17
C ILE A 168 17.39 1.12 10.74
N VAL A 169 17.15 0.22 9.79
CA VAL A 169 17.09 0.57 8.36
C VAL A 169 15.90 1.47 8.10
N ASN A 170 14.72 1.21 8.64
CA ASN A 170 13.55 2.08 8.41
C ASN A 170 13.74 3.53 8.92
N TYR A 171 14.43 3.75 10.05
CA TYR A 171 14.67 5.11 10.57
C TYR A 171 15.65 5.90 9.69
N LEU A 172 16.69 5.24 9.16
CA LEU A 172 17.72 5.85 8.31
C LEU A 172 17.32 5.92 6.82
N PHE A 173 16.58 4.93 6.33
CA PHE A 173 16.19 4.77 4.92
C PHE A 173 15.12 5.78 4.50
N TYR A 174 14.14 6.06 5.38
CA TYR A 174 13.02 6.93 5.03
C TYR A 174 13.43 8.38 4.70
N PRO A 175 14.24 9.08 5.52
CA PRO A 175 14.63 10.46 5.23
C PRO A 175 15.52 10.60 3.99
N VAL A 176 16.33 9.58 3.69
CA VAL A 176 17.35 9.63 2.63
C VAL A 176 16.78 9.19 1.28
N LEU A 177 15.89 8.20 1.24
CA LEU A 177 15.41 7.62 -0.02
C LEU A 177 13.96 7.98 -0.36
N VAL A 178 13.11 8.27 0.63
CA VAL A 178 11.69 8.59 0.41
C VAL A 178 11.51 10.10 0.34
N HIS A 179 11.82 10.68 -0.82
CA HIS A 179 11.61 12.10 -1.10
C HIS A 179 11.22 12.36 -2.54
N ALA A 180 10.42 13.41 -2.78
CA ALA A 180 9.94 13.70 -4.12
C ALA A 180 10.97 14.38 -5.05
N LYS A 181 12.14 14.78 -4.54
CA LYS A 181 13.10 15.68 -5.23
C LYS A 181 13.57 15.18 -6.60
N LYS A 182 13.57 13.87 -6.84
CA LYS A 182 14.03 13.28 -8.10
C LYS A 182 12.89 13.07 -9.11
N PHE A 183 11.63 13.34 -8.75
CA PHE A 183 10.55 13.29 -9.71
C PHE A 183 10.64 14.45 -10.70
N TYR A 184 10.49 14.14 -11.97
CA TYR A 184 10.35 15.13 -13.04
C TYR A 184 9.41 14.60 -14.12
N ALA A 185 8.91 15.51 -14.96
CA ALA A 185 8.16 15.15 -16.15
C ALA A 185 8.97 15.46 -17.42
N SER A 186 8.96 14.54 -18.38
CA SER A 186 9.57 14.71 -19.69
C SER A 186 8.67 15.51 -20.64
N ASP A 187 9.14 15.68 -21.88
CA ASP A 187 8.42 16.40 -22.92
C ASP A 187 7.20 15.63 -23.46
N HIS A 188 7.10 14.33 -23.19
CA HIS A 188 5.89 13.54 -23.45
C HIS A 188 4.69 13.93 -22.57
N CYS A 189 4.88 14.79 -21.55
CA CYS A 189 3.81 15.21 -20.67
C CYS A 189 2.82 16.13 -21.40
N ILE A 190 1.57 15.65 -21.52
CA ILE A 190 0.43 16.32 -22.14
C ILE A 190 -0.43 17.14 -21.18
N SER A 191 0.07 17.46 -19.98
CA SER A 191 -0.62 18.31 -19.00
C SER A 191 -2.01 17.81 -18.52
N CYS A 192 -2.32 16.52 -18.66
CA CYS A 192 -3.65 15.96 -18.37
C CYS A 192 -4.08 15.98 -16.88
N GLY A 193 -3.18 16.30 -15.95
CA GLY A 193 -3.50 16.34 -14.51
C GLY A 193 -3.66 15.00 -13.80
N GLN A 194 -3.55 13.85 -14.50
CA GLN A 194 -3.74 12.53 -13.88
C GLN A 194 -2.85 12.28 -12.66
N CYS A 195 -1.58 12.74 -12.71
CA CYS A 195 -0.65 12.64 -11.58
C CYS A 195 -1.12 13.39 -10.33
N VAL A 196 -1.80 14.54 -10.50
CA VAL A 196 -2.42 15.31 -9.40
C VAL A 196 -3.57 14.50 -8.81
N ASN A 197 -4.43 13.94 -9.67
CA ASN A 197 -5.61 13.18 -9.24
C ASN A 197 -5.25 11.95 -8.41
N VAL A 198 -4.23 11.19 -8.83
CA VAL A 198 -3.77 9.98 -8.15
C VAL A 198 -2.78 10.24 -7.01
N CYS A 199 -2.58 11.49 -6.58
CA CYS A 199 -1.72 11.78 -5.43
C CYS A 199 -2.52 11.75 -4.12
N PRO A 200 -2.27 10.78 -3.20
CA PRO A 200 -3.04 10.67 -1.95
C PRO A 200 -2.64 11.74 -0.92
N LEU A 201 -1.63 12.56 -1.23
CA LEU A 201 -1.08 13.58 -0.34
C LEU A 201 -1.30 15.00 -0.88
N ASN A 202 -1.99 15.16 -2.01
CA ASN A 202 -2.09 16.43 -2.74
C ASN A 202 -0.71 17.10 -2.94
N ASN A 203 0.33 16.29 -3.15
CA ASN A 203 1.72 16.73 -3.23
C ASN A 203 2.13 17.17 -4.64
N ILE A 204 1.23 17.14 -5.62
CA ILE A 204 1.54 17.45 -7.01
C ILE A 204 0.62 18.58 -7.46
N GLN A 205 1.18 19.59 -8.10
CA GLN A 205 0.44 20.70 -8.71
C GLN A 205 0.92 20.92 -10.14
N LEU A 206 0.04 21.35 -11.04
CA LEU A 206 0.45 21.78 -12.37
C LEU A 206 0.91 23.24 -12.30
N LYS A 207 2.15 23.51 -12.69
CA LYS A 207 2.70 24.86 -12.85
C LYS A 207 3.18 25.03 -14.29
N LYS A 208 2.65 26.03 -15.00
CA LYS A 208 2.94 26.27 -16.43
C LYS A 208 2.76 24.99 -17.28
N GLY A 209 1.69 24.24 -17.02
CA GLY A 209 1.36 22.99 -17.73
C GLY A 209 2.11 21.74 -17.25
N LYS A 210 3.22 21.85 -16.53
CA LYS A 210 3.99 20.67 -16.07
C LYS A 210 3.72 20.35 -14.59
N PRO A 211 3.74 19.07 -14.19
CA PRO A 211 3.62 18.69 -12.78
C PRO A 211 4.86 19.08 -11.99
N VAL A 212 4.63 19.60 -10.78
CA VAL A 212 5.65 19.94 -9.80
C VAL A 212 5.32 19.22 -8.50
N TRP A 213 6.28 18.45 -7.99
CA TRP A 213 6.16 17.69 -6.76
C TRP A 213 6.62 18.53 -5.57
N GLY A 214 5.78 18.61 -4.54
CA GLY A 214 6.13 19.15 -3.23
C GLY A 214 6.99 18.20 -2.41
N LYS A 215 7.23 18.55 -1.14
CA LYS A 215 8.16 17.82 -0.26
C LYS A 215 7.55 16.56 0.38
N HIS A 216 6.24 16.43 0.40
CA HIS A 216 5.53 15.39 1.14
C HIS A 216 5.12 14.23 0.22
N CYS A 217 6.04 13.30 -0.03
CA CYS A 217 5.75 12.11 -0.84
C CYS A 217 5.91 10.83 -0.02
N THR A 218 4.96 9.90 -0.14
CA THR A 218 5.02 8.58 0.50
C THR A 218 5.59 7.49 -0.41
N HIS A 219 6.03 7.83 -1.62
CA HIS A 219 6.58 6.88 -2.58
C HIS A 219 5.61 5.74 -2.98
N CYS A 220 4.31 6.03 -3.09
CA CYS A 220 3.32 5.04 -3.55
C CYS A 220 3.43 4.68 -5.04
N MET A 221 4.28 5.39 -5.78
CA MET A 221 4.51 5.24 -7.23
C MET A 221 3.25 5.34 -8.11
N ALA A 222 2.12 5.83 -7.59
CA ALA A 222 0.88 5.98 -8.36
C ALA A 222 1.06 6.92 -9.55
N CYS A 223 1.64 8.11 -9.33
CA CYS A 223 1.81 9.12 -10.39
C CYS A 223 2.69 8.66 -11.56
N ILE A 224 3.79 7.96 -11.27
CA ILE A 224 4.71 7.45 -12.30
C ILE A 224 4.12 6.26 -13.06
N ASN A 225 3.52 5.29 -12.37
CA ASN A 225 2.96 4.10 -13.02
C ASN A 225 1.63 4.37 -13.74
N ARG A 226 0.85 5.38 -13.33
CA ARG A 226 -0.46 5.70 -13.93
C ARG A 226 -0.41 6.87 -14.91
N CYS A 227 0.77 7.32 -15.33
CA CYS A 227 0.89 8.36 -16.33
C CYS A 227 0.54 7.79 -17.72
N PRO A 228 -0.50 8.29 -18.41
CA PRO A 228 -0.94 7.70 -19.69
C PRO A 228 0.04 7.90 -20.84
N LYS A 229 1.04 8.76 -20.67
CA LYS A 229 2.12 9.02 -21.62
C LYS A 229 3.50 8.61 -21.09
N GLU A 230 3.53 7.89 -19.97
CA GLU A 230 4.74 7.46 -19.26
C GLU A 230 5.76 8.60 -19.03
N ALA A 231 5.25 9.84 -18.93
CA ALA A 231 6.05 11.04 -18.99
C ALA A 231 6.69 11.41 -17.65
N ILE A 232 6.56 10.59 -16.61
CA ILE A 232 7.05 10.89 -15.26
C ILE A 232 8.19 9.93 -14.96
N GLU A 233 9.29 10.46 -14.41
CA GLU A 233 10.47 9.69 -14.04
C GLU A 233 10.96 10.05 -12.65
N TYR A 234 11.74 9.16 -12.04
CA TYR A 234 12.43 9.34 -10.77
C TYR A 234 13.94 9.19 -10.96
N GLY A 235 14.62 10.31 -11.16
CA GLY A 235 16.04 10.32 -11.53
C GLY A 235 16.29 9.54 -12.83
N LYS A 236 17.52 9.04 -13.02
CA LYS A 236 17.89 8.29 -14.23
C LYS A 236 17.50 6.81 -14.20
N HIS A 237 17.24 6.25 -13.02
CA HIS A 237 17.03 4.82 -12.85
C HIS A 237 15.73 4.33 -13.50
N SER A 238 14.65 5.10 -13.38
CA SER A 238 13.34 4.67 -13.87
C SER A 238 13.16 4.79 -15.38
N LEU A 239 14.12 5.40 -16.09
CA LEU A 239 14.05 5.61 -17.53
C LEU A 239 13.99 4.27 -18.27
N GLY A 240 12.96 4.10 -19.09
CA GLY A 240 12.75 2.89 -19.90
C GLY A 240 12.34 1.65 -19.08
N LEU A 241 12.15 1.78 -17.76
CA LEU A 241 11.63 0.67 -16.96
C LEU A 241 10.12 0.50 -17.19
N PRO A 242 9.61 -0.75 -17.26
CA PRO A 242 8.19 -1.01 -17.46
C PRO A 242 7.33 -0.34 -16.39
N ARG A 243 6.19 0.25 -16.79
CA ARG A 243 5.20 0.71 -15.79
C ARG A 243 4.36 -0.48 -15.34
N TYR A 244 4.02 -0.51 -14.06
CA TYR A 244 3.21 -1.56 -13.48
C TYR A 244 1.93 -1.01 -12.82
N THR A 245 0.79 -1.51 -13.29
CA THR A 245 -0.50 -1.45 -12.61
C THR A 245 -1.13 -2.85 -12.59
N CYS A 246 -1.81 -3.16 -11.50
CA CYS A 246 -2.59 -4.39 -11.38
C CYS A 246 -3.94 -4.17 -12.08
N ASP A 247 -4.04 -4.69 -13.30
CA ASP A 247 -5.23 -4.55 -14.15
C ASP A 247 -6.10 -5.83 -14.15
N LYS A 248 -5.83 -6.76 -13.22
CA LYS A 248 -6.57 -8.01 -13.11
C LYS A 248 -7.90 -7.80 -12.39
N ASP A 249 -8.98 -8.30 -12.97
CA ASP A 249 -10.30 -8.30 -12.35
C ASP A 249 -10.46 -9.40 -11.30
N VAL A 250 -11.43 -9.22 -10.40
CA VAL A 250 -11.68 -10.07 -9.23
C VAL A 250 -12.88 -10.99 -9.39
#